data_AF-A0A150A823-F1
#
_entry.id   AF-A0A150A823-F1
#
_cell.length_a   1.000
_cell.length_b   1.000
_cell.length_c   1.000
_cell.angle_alpha   90.00
_cell.angle_beta   90.00
_cell.angle_gamma   90.00
#
_symmetry.space_group_name_H-M   'P 1'
#
loop_
_entity.id
_entity.type
_entity.pdbx_description
1 polymer ?
#
loop_
_entity_poly.entity_id
_entity_poly.type
_entity_poly.pdbx_seq_one_letter_code
_entity_poly.pdbx_strand_id
1 'polypeptide(L)'
;MGFRIRKSIQIVPGVRMNVSRSGIGYSVGGKGVRVTRHANGRVSRTVSIPGTGISHQRTLRRSTSTQRTRTAQQSSTRTVHPASAPPPPPPPTSPPKPAKPGVLAPAWEKDLFALLQSRQPNDFIAVARKHGRSTPHARLLAAILEGLLHVELGRGNPQAQERARFLLGWAAAQDATRPLLDFVLEYLPDRTWPVEIMPAVTAQLRIVDDVVLLAVAELHQSAGDLPAAIWSAEQARPTTHAALSIADLYSDAGRHQDVIELTNDVTNADDTTALLLGLRGRAFAQIGFNDAAREVFKEALRVRSRSAAIRHRVLLERAQVDLTQNRKAAARKSIEKVLAEDPSYPGLSEALTALN
;
A
#
# COMPACT_ATOMS: atom_id res chain seq x y z
N MET A 1 2.49 -16.54 33.66
CA MET A 1 1.12 -16.19 33.24
C MET A 1 1.18 -15.06 32.22
N GLY A 2 1.28 -15.37 30.92
CA GLY A 2 1.44 -14.34 29.88
C GLY A 2 0.08 -13.93 29.31
N PHE A 3 -0.23 -12.64 29.34
CA PHE A 3 -1.45 -12.08 28.73
C PHE A 3 -1.53 -12.47 27.24
N ARG A 4 -2.66 -13.05 26.83
CA ARG A 4 -2.92 -13.42 25.43
C ARG A 4 -3.88 -12.41 24.83
N ILE A 5 -3.36 -11.50 24.02
CA ILE A 5 -4.17 -10.52 23.29
C ILE A 5 -4.63 -11.15 21.97
N ARG A 6 -5.95 -11.28 21.82
CA ARG A 6 -6.63 -11.61 20.56
C ARG A 6 -7.72 -10.57 20.36
N LYS A 7 -7.55 -9.66 19.39
CA LYS A 7 -8.59 -8.68 19.04
C LYS A 7 -9.17 -9.03 17.67
N SER A 8 -10.49 -9.11 17.59
CA SER A 8 -11.24 -9.19 16.34
C SER A 8 -11.93 -7.86 16.16
N ILE A 9 -11.60 -7.13 15.09
CA ILE A 9 -12.09 -5.79 14.82
C ILE A 9 -12.87 -5.87 13.50
N GLN A 10 -14.11 -5.37 13.52
CA GLN A 10 -14.92 -5.25 12.32
C GLN A 10 -14.51 -3.97 11.61
N ILE A 11 -14.06 -4.09 10.36
CA ILE A 11 -13.55 -2.95 9.58
C ILE A 11 -14.70 -2.36 8.76
N VAL A 12 -15.45 -3.22 8.06
CA VAL A 12 -16.68 -2.89 7.33
C VAL A 12 -17.66 -4.08 7.42
N PRO A 13 -18.96 -3.92 7.09
CA PRO A 13 -19.91 -5.05 7.08
C PRO A 13 -19.40 -6.21 6.20
N GLY A 14 -19.18 -7.38 6.81
CA GLY A 14 -18.67 -8.56 6.10
C GLY A 14 -17.13 -8.68 6.06
N VAL A 15 -16.36 -7.68 6.51
CA VAL A 15 -14.89 -7.80 6.61
C VAL A 15 -14.43 -7.61 8.06
N ARG A 16 -13.68 -8.59 8.57
CA ARG A 16 -13.14 -8.57 9.93
C ARG A 16 -11.66 -8.86 9.94
N MET A 17 -10.90 -8.09 10.72
CA MET A 17 -9.49 -8.33 10.93
C MET A 17 -9.27 -8.92 12.33
N ASN A 18 -8.51 -10.01 12.38
CA ASN A 18 -8.15 -10.71 13.59
C ASN A 18 -6.66 -10.50 13.85
N VAL A 19 -6.33 -9.78 14.91
CA VAL A 19 -4.96 -9.57 15.37
C VAL A 19 -4.67 -10.55 16.50
N SER A 20 -3.56 -11.28 16.38
CA SER A 20 -3.10 -12.26 17.36
C SER A 20 -1.58 -12.23 17.46
N ARG A 21 -1.01 -12.87 18.48
CA ARG A 21 0.45 -13.00 18.65
C ARG A 21 1.16 -13.60 17.42
N SER A 22 0.49 -14.41 16.61
CA SER A 22 1.04 -15.03 15.40
C SER A 22 0.89 -14.17 14.13
N GLY A 23 0.42 -12.93 14.25
CA GLY A 23 0.24 -11.99 13.13
C GLY A 23 -1.22 -11.62 12.86
N ILE A 24 -1.44 -11.01 11.69
CA ILE A 24 -2.71 -10.43 11.24
C ILE A 24 -3.42 -11.41 10.30
N GLY A 25 -4.67 -11.74 10.59
CA GLY A 25 -5.56 -12.47 9.70
C GLY A 25 -6.77 -11.63 9.31
N TYR A 26 -7.39 -11.90 8.17
CA TYR A 26 -8.57 -11.19 7.71
C TYR A 26 -9.65 -12.17 7.25
N SER A 27 -10.90 -11.79 7.44
CA SER A 27 -12.08 -12.52 6.98
C SER A 27 -12.88 -11.64 6.06
N VAL A 28 -13.24 -12.15 4.90
CA VAL A 28 -14.06 -11.48 3.89
C VAL A 28 -15.30 -12.34 3.64
N GLY A 29 -16.48 -11.78 3.86
CA GLY A 29 -17.78 -12.40 3.62
C GLY A 29 -18.77 -12.32 4.81
N GLY A 30 -20.04 -12.21 4.45
CA GLY A 30 -21.18 -11.98 5.34
C GLY A 30 -21.99 -13.25 5.67
N LYS A 31 -23.29 -13.07 5.95
CA LYS A 31 -24.26 -14.18 6.12
C LYS A 31 -24.33 -14.94 4.78
N GLY A 32 -24.12 -16.25 4.77
CA GLY A 32 -24.09 -17.04 3.53
C GLY A 32 -22.73 -17.67 3.26
N VAL A 33 -21.74 -16.85 2.89
CA VAL A 33 -20.38 -17.32 2.57
C VAL A 33 -19.35 -16.40 3.21
N ARG A 34 -18.38 -17.00 3.91
CA ARG A 34 -17.26 -16.31 4.53
C ARG A 34 -15.96 -17.03 4.23
N VAL A 35 -14.93 -16.29 3.81
CA VAL A 35 -13.57 -16.77 3.66
C VAL A 35 -12.71 -16.10 4.71
N THR A 36 -12.00 -16.89 5.52
CA THR A 36 -11.11 -16.41 6.57
C THR A 36 -9.69 -16.88 6.29
N ARG A 37 -8.77 -15.93 6.12
CA ARG A 37 -7.33 -16.16 6.11
C ARG A 37 -6.79 -15.89 7.53
N HIS A 38 -6.32 -16.93 8.18
CA HIS A 38 -5.73 -16.83 9.52
C HIS A 38 -4.30 -16.31 9.45
N ALA A 39 -3.82 -15.75 10.56
CA ALA A 39 -2.46 -15.22 10.68
C ALA A 39 -1.36 -16.27 10.40
N ASN A 40 -1.67 -17.55 10.55
CA ASN A 40 -0.77 -18.68 10.24
C ASN A 40 -0.89 -19.21 8.80
N GLY A 41 -1.49 -18.43 7.88
CA GLY A 41 -1.62 -18.77 6.46
C GLY A 41 -2.73 -19.78 6.12
N ARG A 42 -3.45 -20.32 7.11
CA ARG A 42 -4.57 -21.26 6.91
C ARG A 42 -5.78 -20.51 6.33
N VAL A 43 -6.42 -21.04 5.28
CA VAL A 43 -7.62 -20.44 4.67
C VAL A 43 -8.85 -21.31 4.95
N SER A 44 -9.84 -20.77 5.65
CA SER A 44 -11.11 -21.45 5.92
C SER A 44 -12.23 -20.84 5.10
N ARG A 45 -13.07 -21.67 4.48
CA ARG A 45 -14.30 -21.26 3.82
C ARG A 45 -15.48 -21.80 4.62
N THR A 46 -16.33 -20.90 5.09
CA THR A 46 -17.57 -21.21 5.80
C THR A 46 -18.74 -20.89 4.88
N VAL A 47 -19.63 -21.86 4.69
CA VAL A 47 -20.90 -21.68 3.99
C VAL A 47 -22.01 -21.95 5.00
N SER A 48 -22.99 -21.06 5.09
CA SER A 48 -24.07 -21.13 6.08
C SER A 48 -25.38 -20.71 5.43
N ILE A 49 -26.48 -21.40 5.70
CA ILE A 49 -27.79 -21.03 5.17
C ILE A 49 -28.44 -20.05 6.16
N PRO A 50 -28.70 -18.78 5.78
CA PRO A 50 -29.26 -17.77 6.69
C PRO A 50 -30.59 -18.23 7.29
N GLY A 51 -30.79 -18.02 8.60
CA GLY A 51 -32.05 -18.32 9.29
C GLY A 51 -32.25 -19.79 9.72
N THR A 52 -31.37 -20.71 9.32
CA THR A 52 -31.52 -22.16 9.61
C THR A 52 -30.61 -22.68 10.73
N GLY A 53 -29.60 -21.91 11.15
CA GLY A 53 -28.56 -22.37 12.08
C GLY A 53 -27.54 -23.34 11.49
N ILE A 54 -27.72 -23.77 10.23
CA ILE A 54 -26.86 -24.75 9.56
C ILE A 54 -25.64 -24.04 8.96
N SER A 55 -24.44 -24.44 9.37
CA SER A 55 -23.18 -23.96 8.79
C SER A 55 -22.17 -25.09 8.59
N HIS A 56 -21.48 -25.05 7.46
CA HIS A 56 -20.42 -25.99 7.11
C HIS A 56 -19.13 -25.21 6.87
N GLN A 57 -18.14 -25.43 7.73
CA GLN A 57 -16.82 -24.80 7.63
C GLN A 57 -15.81 -25.81 7.11
N ARG A 58 -15.27 -25.57 5.92
CA ARG A 58 -14.18 -26.35 5.35
C ARG A 58 -12.90 -25.54 5.41
N THR A 59 -11.91 -26.05 6.13
CA THR A 59 -10.57 -25.48 6.00
C THR A 59 -9.86 -26.05 4.79
N LEU A 60 -9.42 -25.17 3.88
CA LEU A 60 -8.56 -25.53 2.77
C LEU A 60 -7.18 -25.89 3.33
N ARG A 61 -6.86 -27.19 3.36
CA ARG A 61 -5.50 -27.65 3.59
C ARG A 61 -4.75 -27.50 2.27
N ARG A 62 -3.57 -26.89 2.30
CA ARG A 62 -2.61 -26.93 1.19
C ARG A 62 -2.35 -28.41 0.91
N SER A 63 -2.70 -28.89 -0.28
CA SER A 63 -2.45 -30.27 -0.70
C SER A 63 -0.95 -30.41 -0.94
N THR A 64 -0.21 -30.84 0.08
CA THR A 64 0.96 -31.68 -0.18
C THR A 64 0.42 -33.00 -0.67
N SER A 65 0.53 -33.23 -1.98
CA SER A 65 0.37 -34.55 -2.57
C SER A 65 1.46 -35.44 -1.96
N THR A 66 1.05 -36.35 -1.10
CA THR A 66 1.80 -37.57 -0.83
C THR A 66 0.76 -38.66 -0.75
N GLN A 67 0.62 -39.38 -1.87
CA GLN A 67 -0.05 -40.67 -1.91
C GLN A 67 0.52 -41.53 -0.80
N ARG A 68 -0.31 -41.84 0.20
CA ARG A 68 -0.12 -43.00 1.05
C ARG A 68 -1.39 -43.82 0.96
N THR A 69 -1.22 -44.97 0.31
CA THR A 69 -2.10 -46.12 0.22
C THR A 69 -2.87 -46.35 1.52
N ARG A 70 -4.20 -46.37 1.42
CA ARG A 70 -5.10 -46.80 2.49
C ARG A 70 -5.35 -48.29 2.33
N THR A 71 -4.75 -49.11 3.17
CA THR A 71 -5.29 -50.43 3.55
C THR A 71 -6.25 -50.27 4.72
N ALA A 72 -7.24 -51.16 4.75
CA ALA A 72 -8.45 -51.13 5.55
C ALA A 72 -8.25 -51.45 7.04
N GLN A 73 -9.16 -50.94 7.89
CA GLN A 73 -9.86 -51.62 9.00
C GLN A 73 -10.58 -50.56 9.84
N GLN A 74 -11.92 -50.52 9.80
CA GLN A 74 -12.87 -51.19 10.70
C GLN A 74 -12.95 -50.58 12.12
N SER A 75 -14.07 -49.90 12.34
CA SER A 75 -14.97 -49.92 13.50
C SER A 75 -14.42 -50.37 14.87
N SER A 76 -14.51 -49.51 15.88
CA SER A 76 -15.45 -49.66 17.02
C SER A 76 -15.15 -48.74 18.20
N THR A 77 -16.24 -48.38 18.88
CA THR A 77 -16.38 -48.01 20.30
C THR A 77 -15.72 -46.74 20.85
N ARG A 78 -16.63 -45.88 21.28
CA ARG A 78 -16.51 -44.65 22.05
C ARG A 78 -16.23 -44.98 23.52
N THR A 79 -15.09 -44.55 24.03
CA THR A 79 -14.79 -44.50 25.47
C THR A 79 -14.10 -43.16 25.77
N VAL A 80 -14.69 -42.42 26.71
CA VAL A 80 -14.22 -41.09 27.13
C VAL A 80 -13.20 -41.28 28.25
N HIS A 81 -11.96 -40.84 28.05
CA HIS A 81 -10.95 -40.67 29.10
C HIS A 81 -10.37 -39.24 29.06
N PRO A 82 -9.87 -38.71 30.18
CA PRO A 82 -9.65 -37.28 30.38
C PRO A 82 -8.41 -36.75 29.65
N ALA A 83 -8.44 -35.44 29.37
CA ALA A 83 -7.50 -34.72 28.52
C ALA A 83 -6.05 -34.75 29.02
N SER A 84 -5.17 -35.38 28.24
CA SER A 84 -3.72 -35.15 28.25
C SER A 84 -3.37 -33.89 27.45
N ALA A 85 -2.44 -33.09 27.98
CA ALA A 85 -2.02 -31.80 27.45
C ALA A 85 -1.60 -31.82 25.96
N PRO A 86 -1.82 -30.73 25.20
CA PRO A 86 -1.46 -30.67 23.78
C PRO A 86 0.07 -30.65 23.59
N PRO A 87 0.60 -31.32 22.54
CA PRO A 87 2.04 -31.31 22.26
C PRO A 87 2.53 -29.92 21.86
N PRO A 88 3.83 -29.62 22.07
CA PRO A 88 4.41 -28.32 21.74
C PRO A 88 4.31 -28.02 20.23
N PRO A 89 4.13 -26.74 19.84
CA PRO A 89 4.05 -26.36 18.44
C PRO A 89 5.36 -26.67 17.71
N PRO A 90 5.30 -27.08 16.43
CA PRO A 90 6.49 -27.35 15.64
C PRO A 90 7.32 -26.06 15.46
N PRO A 91 8.65 -26.18 15.29
CA PRO A 91 9.52 -25.04 15.08
C PRO A 91 9.13 -24.27 13.81
N PRO A 92 9.37 -22.93 13.77
CA PRO A 92 9.07 -22.12 12.61
C PRO A 92 9.84 -22.64 11.39
N THR A 93 9.10 -22.98 10.33
CA THR A 93 9.68 -23.34 9.03
C THR A 93 10.49 -22.16 8.49
N SER A 94 11.75 -22.44 8.15
CA SER A 94 12.66 -21.50 7.49
C SER A 94 12.02 -20.81 6.28
N PRO A 95 12.34 -19.53 6.00
CA PRO A 95 11.81 -18.80 4.85
C PRO A 95 12.11 -19.55 3.54
N PRO A 96 11.23 -19.44 2.52
CA PRO A 96 11.45 -20.10 1.24
C PRO A 96 12.76 -19.61 0.61
N LYS A 97 13.57 -20.55 0.10
CA LYS A 97 14.78 -20.22 -0.67
C LYS A 97 14.40 -19.37 -1.89
N PRO A 98 15.21 -18.39 -2.30
CA PRO A 98 14.94 -17.57 -3.48
C PRO A 98 14.82 -18.47 -4.71
N ALA A 99 13.71 -18.33 -5.44
CA ALA A 99 13.47 -19.05 -6.69
C ALA A 99 14.54 -18.67 -7.70
N LYS A 100 15.23 -19.67 -8.25
CA LYS A 100 16.13 -19.49 -9.39
C LYS A 100 15.39 -19.96 -10.65
N PRO A 101 15.58 -19.31 -11.81
CA PRO A 101 14.99 -19.77 -13.05
C PRO A 101 15.35 -21.22 -13.32
N GLY A 102 14.33 -22.00 -13.70
CA GLY A 102 14.51 -23.39 -14.08
C GLY A 102 15.40 -23.53 -15.31
N VAL A 103 15.96 -24.73 -15.51
CA VAL A 103 16.80 -25.02 -16.70
C VAL A 103 16.04 -24.78 -18.00
N LEU A 104 14.72 -25.02 -18.01
CA LEU A 104 13.82 -24.79 -19.14
C LEU A 104 13.25 -23.38 -19.21
N ALA A 105 13.62 -22.47 -18.30
CA ALA A 105 13.11 -21.10 -18.34
C ALA A 105 13.56 -20.39 -19.64
N PRO A 106 12.67 -19.58 -20.25
CA PRO A 106 13.00 -18.79 -21.44
C PRO A 106 14.24 -17.91 -21.25
N ALA A 107 14.92 -17.60 -22.36
CA ALA A 107 16.13 -16.78 -22.32
C ALA A 107 15.89 -15.38 -21.74
N TRP A 108 14.73 -14.76 -22.03
CA TRP A 108 14.39 -13.43 -21.51
C TRP A 108 14.26 -13.43 -19.98
N GLU A 109 13.72 -14.51 -19.41
CA GLU A 109 13.51 -14.66 -17.97
C GLU A 109 14.85 -14.81 -17.25
N LYS A 110 15.74 -15.65 -17.79
CA LYS A 110 17.10 -15.83 -17.24
C LYS A 110 17.92 -14.55 -17.30
N ASP A 111 17.88 -13.85 -18.44
CA ASP A 111 18.62 -12.60 -18.63
C ASP A 111 18.13 -11.51 -17.68
N LEU A 112 16.81 -11.37 -17.49
CA LEU A 112 16.25 -10.40 -16.56
C LEU A 112 16.51 -10.79 -15.09
N PHE A 113 16.40 -12.08 -14.76
CA PHE A 113 16.70 -12.60 -13.42
C PHE A 113 18.13 -12.27 -12.99
N ALA A 114 19.10 -12.41 -13.90
CA ALA A 114 20.50 -12.10 -13.65
C ALA A 114 20.73 -10.63 -13.23
N LEU A 115 19.84 -9.72 -13.64
CA LEU A 115 19.93 -8.29 -13.35
C LEU A 115 19.11 -7.85 -12.14
N LEU A 116 18.35 -8.72 -11.47
CA LEU A 116 17.45 -8.28 -10.39
C LEU A 116 18.16 -7.59 -9.22
N GLN A 117 19.44 -7.90 -8.99
CA GLN A 117 20.25 -7.25 -7.96
C GLN A 117 21.04 -6.04 -8.47
N SER A 118 20.98 -5.75 -9.78
CA SER A 118 21.65 -4.58 -10.34
C SER A 118 21.01 -3.30 -9.79
N ARG A 119 21.88 -2.33 -9.50
CA ARG A 119 21.52 -0.95 -9.16
C ARG A 119 21.86 0.04 -10.29
N GLN A 120 22.21 -0.46 -11.47
CA GLN A 120 22.47 0.37 -12.64
C GLN A 120 21.25 0.31 -13.57
N PRO A 121 20.48 1.40 -13.72
CA PRO A 121 19.30 1.41 -14.59
C PRO A 121 19.61 0.95 -16.02
N ASN A 122 20.78 1.35 -16.54
CA ASN A 122 21.19 1.07 -17.92
C ASN A 122 21.36 -0.42 -18.24
N ASP A 123 21.56 -1.29 -17.25
CA ASP A 123 21.69 -2.73 -17.47
C ASP A 123 20.43 -3.34 -18.10
N PHE A 124 19.25 -2.81 -17.73
CA PHE A 124 17.97 -3.29 -18.23
C PHE A 124 17.73 -2.93 -19.71
N ILE A 125 18.41 -1.90 -20.23
CA ILE A 125 18.32 -1.50 -21.65
C ILE A 125 18.79 -2.64 -22.55
N ALA A 126 19.84 -3.36 -22.16
CA ALA A 126 20.38 -4.48 -22.94
C ALA A 126 19.34 -5.60 -23.10
N VAL A 127 18.64 -5.95 -22.00
CA VAL A 127 17.57 -6.97 -22.02
C VAL A 127 16.38 -6.49 -22.86
N ALA A 128 15.96 -5.24 -22.69
CA ALA A 128 14.87 -4.64 -23.46
C ALA A 128 15.14 -4.64 -24.98
N ARG A 129 16.39 -4.35 -25.39
CA ARG A 129 16.83 -4.39 -26.79
C ARG A 129 16.91 -5.80 -27.34
N LYS A 130 17.51 -6.72 -26.58
CA LYS A 130 17.72 -8.12 -26.99
C LYS A 130 16.40 -8.87 -27.21
N HIS A 131 15.47 -8.75 -26.26
CA HIS A 131 14.23 -9.56 -26.27
C HIS A 131 13.00 -8.81 -26.78
N GLY A 132 13.04 -7.48 -26.88
CA GLY A 132 11.81 -6.73 -27.03
C GLY A 132 11.04 -6.93 -28.33
N ARG A 133 11.67 -7.40 -29.41
CA ARG A 133 10.98 -7.69 -30.67
C ARG A 133 10.18 -9.00 -30.61
N SER A 134 10.73 -10.03 -29.98
CA SER A 134 10.09 -11.34 -29.86
C SER A 134 9.21 -11.45 -28.61
N THR A 135 9.51 -10.67 -27.59
CA THR A 135 8.95 -10.82 -26.24
C THR A 135 8.58 -9.43 -25.67
N PRO A 136 7.41 -8.87 -26.04
CA PRO A 136 7.00 -7.53 -25.61
C PRO A 136 6.92 -7.37 -24.08
N HIS A 137 6.48 -8.40 -23.36
CA HIS A 137 6.39 -8.36 -21.88
C HIS A 137 7.76 -8.29 -21.20
N ALA A 138 8.81 -8.88 -21.79
CA ALA A 138 10.17 -8.74 -21.28
C ALA A 138 10.69 -7.31 -21.43
N ARG A 139 10.36 -6.63 -22.55
CA ARG A 139 10.66 -5.20 -22.74
C ARG A 139 9.91 -4.35 -21.72
N LEU A 140 8.63 -4.61 -21.52
CA LEU A 140 7.82 -3.89 -20.53
C LEU A 140 8.39 -4.03 -19.12
N LEU A 141 8.72 -5.26 -18.71
CA LEU A 141 9.26 -5.50 -17.38
C LEU A 141 10.66 -4.90 -17.20
N ALA A 142 11.52 -4.96 -18.22
CA ALA A 142 12.82 -4.29 -18.18
C ALA A 142 12.67 -2.76 -18.05
N ALA A 143 11.73 -2.14 -18.79
CA ALA A 143 11.44 -0.71 -18.69
C ALA A 143 10.88 -0.32 -17.31
N ILE A 144 10.01 -1.13 -16.72
CA ILE A 144 9.50 -0.93 -15.35
C ILE A 144 10.66 -0.94 -14.35
N LEU A 145 11.53 -1.94 -14.42
CA LEU A 145 12.66 -2.06 -13.49
C LEU A 145 13.70 -0.93 -13.67
N GLU A 146 13.99 -0.54 -14.91
CA GLU A 146 14.83 0.64 -15.22
C GLU A 146 14.21 1.92 -14.64
N GLY A 147 12.93 2.17 -14.93
CA GLY A 147 12.21 3.36 -14.48
C GLY A 147 12.13 3.46 -12.96
N LEU A 148 11.81 2.35 -12.27
CA LEU A 148 11.74 2.33 -10.80
C LEU A 148 13.12 2.52 -10.16
N LEU A 149 14.21 2.06 -10.77
CA LEU A 149 15.56 2.38 -10.29
C LEU A 149 15.91 3.85 -10.48
N HIS A 150 15.47 4.48 -11.57
CA HIS A 150 15.61 5.93 -11.72
C HIS A 150 14.82 6.72 -10.66
N VAL A 151 13.63 6.26 -10.28
CA VAL A 151 12.88 6.86 -9.15
C VAL A 151 13.63 6.70 -7.84
N GLU A 152 14.14 5.51 -7.56
CA GLU A 152 14.81 5.18 -6.30
C GLU A 152 16.15 5.91 -6.13
N LEU A 153 16.97 5.96 -7.20
CA LEU A 153 18.36 6.43 -7.16
C LEU A 153 18.55 7.83 -7.73
N GLY A 154 17.59 8.33 -8.51
CA GLY A 154 17.69 9.58 -9.27
C GLY A 154 17.10 10.81 -8.59
N ARG A 155 16.90 10.80 -7.26
CA ARG A 155 16.41 11.99 -6.54
C ARG A 155 17.32 13.19 -6.81
N GLY A 156 16.73 14.31 -7.23
CA GLY A 156 17.46 15.53 -7.57
C GLY A 156 18.20 15.51 -8.91
N ASN A 157 18.02 14.47 -9.74
CA ASN A 157 18.55 14.40 -11.09
C ASN A 157 17.41 14.53 -12.13
N PRO A 158 17.28 15.69 -12.80
CA PRO A 158 16.20 15.93 -13.76
C PRO A 158 16.17 14.94 -14.92
N GLN A 159 17.33 14.53 -15.45
CA GLN A 159 17.41 13.58 -16.56
C GLN A 159 16.94 12.19 -16.14
N ALA A 160 17.28 11.77 -14.91
CA ALA A 160 16.80 10.50 -14.37
C ALA A 160 15.29 10.52 -14.15
N GLN A 161 14.74 11.63 -13.62
CA GLN A 161 13.31 11.80 -13.42
C GLN A 161 12.53 11.82 -14.75
N GLU A 162 13.03 12.51 -15.76
CA GLU A 162 12.43 12.53 -17.11
C GLU A 162 12.45 11.13 -17.75
N ARG A 163 13.57 10.42 -17.62
CA ARG A 163 13.69 9.03 -18.08
C ARG A 163 12.72 8.09 -17.37
N ALA A 164 12.61 8.21 -16.04
CA ALA A 164 11.65 7.45 -15.25
C ALA A 164 10.21 7.74 -15.71
N ARG A 165 9.86 9.02 -15.88
CA ARG A 165 8.52 9.45 -16.28
C ARG A 165 8.15 8.88 -17.64
N PHE A 166 9.06 8.93 -18.61
CA PHE A 166 8.85 8.34 -19.93
C PHE A 166 8.59 6.83 -19.84
N LEU A 167 9.45 6.09 -19.14
CA LEU A 167 9.36 4.62 -19.06
C LEU A 167 8.14 4.15 -18.30
N LEU A 168 7.89 4.73 -17.12
CA LEU A 168 6.78 4.35 -16.26
C LEU A 168 5.44 4.84 -16.80
N GLY A 169 5.39 6.00 -17.48
CA GLY A 169 4.19 6.48 -18.15
C GLY A 169 3.82 5.61 -19.35
N TRP A 170 4.81 5.21 -20.15
CA TRP A 170 4.58 4.22 -21.20
C TRP A 170 4.10 2.89 -20.62
N ALA A 171 4.72 2.41 -19.54
CA ALA A 171 4.37 1.15 -18.88
C ALA A 171 2.96 1.17 -18.24
N ALA A 172 2.56 2.30 -17.65
CA ALA A 172 1.24 2.50 -17.05
C ALA A 172 0.11 2.39 -18.08
N ALA A 173 0.38 2.73 -19.34
CA ALA A 173 -0.58 2.61 -20.44
C ALA A 173 -0.65 1.19 -21.06
N GLN A 174 0.13 0.22 -20.56
CA GLN A 174 0.13 -1.16 -21.06
C GLN A 174 -0.64 -2.09 -20.12
N ASP A 175 -1.29 -3.10 -20.69
CA ASP A 175 -1.89 -4.18 -19.91
C ASP A 175 -0.82 -5.12 -19.32
N ALA A 176 -0.96 -5.44 -18.03
CA ALA A 176 -0.12 -6.44 -17.39
C ALA A 176 -0.43 -7.85 -17.92
N THR A 177 0.49 -8.38 -18.73
CA THR A 177 0.35 -9.75 -19.26
C THR A 177 0.65 -10.80 -18.20
N ARG A 178 0.10 -12.01 -18.38
CA ARG A 178 0.30 -13.13 -17.46
C ARG A 178 1.78 -13.50 -17.22
N PRO A 179 2.66 -13.60 -18.25
CA PRO A 179 4.07 -13.91 -18.04
C PRO A 179 4.80 -12.86 -17.19
N LEU A 180 4.45 -11.58 -17.34
CA LEU A 180 5.01 -10.50 -16.51
C LEU A 180 4.61 -10.69 -15.05
N LEU A 181 3.33 -10.93 -14.80
CA LEU A 181 2.81 -11.12 -13.43
C LEU A 181 3.41 -12.37 -12.77
N ASP A 182 3.54 -13.47 -13.51
CA ASP A 182 4.16 -14.69 -13.00
C ASP A 182 5.63 -14.44 -12.61
N PHE A 183 6.40 -13.74 -13.45
CA PHE A 183 7.78 -13.35 -13.11
C PHE A 183 7.85 -12.50 -11.83
N VAL A 184 7.01 -11.46 -11.73
CA VAL A 184 6.99 -10.56 -10.57
C VAL A 184 6.66 -11.33 -9.30
N LEU A 185 5.66 -12.22 -9.34
CA LEU A 185 5.25 -13.01 -8.19
C LEU A 185 6.29 -14.06 -7.78
N GLU A 186 7.04 -14.61 -8.73
CA GLU A 186 8.05 -15.62 -8.47
C GLU A 186 9.35 -15.03 -7.94
N TYR A 187 9.85 -13.95 -8.55
CA TYR A 187 11.19 -13.44 -8.29
C TYR A 187 11.23 -12.14 -7.47
N LEU A 188 10.13 -11.39 -7.43
CA LEU A 188 10.04 -10.10 -6.74
C LEU A 188 8.87 -10.02 -5.73
N PRO A 189 8.47 -11.10 -5.02
CA PRO A 189 7.25 -11.10 -4.20
C PRO A 189 7.29 -10.09 -3.05
N ASP A 190 8.49 -9.82 -2.53
CA ASP A 190 8.74 -8.98 -1.36
C ASP A 190 9.56 -7.72 -1.70
N ARG A 191 9.94 -7.51 -2.98
CA ARG A 191 10.70 -6.33 -3.37
C ARG A 191 9.77 -5.11 -3.38
N THR A 192 10.11 -4.12 -2.56
CA THR A 192 9.43 -2.84 -2.50
C THR A 192 10.30 -1.74 -3.08
N TRP A 193 9.64 -0.69 -3.57
CA TRP A 193 10.27 0.57 -3.93
C TRP A 193 9.67 1.70 -3.09
N PRO A 194 10.51 2.65 -2.65
CA PRO A 194 10.05 3.84 -1.95
C PRO A 194 9.41 4.81 -2.95
N VAL A 195 8.15 5.19 -2.71
CA VAL A 195 7.47 6.27 -3.43
C VAL A 195 7.05 7.32 -2.43
N GLU A 196 7.52 8.55 -2.62
CA GLU A 196 7.10 9.70 -1.82
C GLU A 196 5.78 10.21 -2.37
N ILE A 197 4.66 9.77 -1.77
CA ILE A 197 3.29 10.07 -2.23
C ILE A 197 2.85 11.48 -1.81
N MET A 198 3.59 12.08 -0.87
CA MET A 198 3.39 13.43 -0.40
C MET A 198 4.70 13.87 0.30
N PRO A 199 5.02 15.17 0.39
CA PRO A 199 6.31 15.58 0.96
C PRO A 199 6.59 15.02 2.36
N ALA A 200 7.76 14.40 2.50
CA ALA A 200 8.25 13.67 3.68
C ALA A 200 7.46 12.40 4.05
N VAL A 201 6.57 11.90 3.18
CA VAL A 201 5.74 10.71 3.42
C VAL A 201 5.99 9.68 2.32
N THR A 202 6.75 8.65 2.66
CA THR A 202 7.14 7.59 1.72
C THR A 202 6.38 6.29 1.98
N ALA A 203 5.77 5.73 0.95
CA ALA A 203 5.19 4.39 0.96
C ALA A 203 6.18 3.37 0.36
N GLN A 204 6.18 2.16 0.92
CA GLN A 204 6.96 1.02 0.40
C GLN A 204 6.03 0.14 -0.41
N LEU A 205 6.11 0.22 -1.74
CA LEU A 205 5.15 -0.39 -2.64
C LEU A 205 5.82 -1.46 -3.51
N ARG A 206 5.12 -2.55 -3.76
CA ARG A 206 5.56 -3.60 -4.70
C ARG A 206 4.99 -3.32 -6.09
N ILE A 207 5.52 -4.00 -7.11
CA ILE A 207 4.93 -3.95 -8.46
C ILE A 207 3.46 -4.39 -8.43
N VAL A 208 3.15 -5.44 -7.67
CA VAL A 208 1.77 -5.89 -7.47
C VAL A 208 0.92 -4.95 -6.63
N ASP A 209 1.48 -3.87 -6.09
CA ASP A 209 0.81 -2.83 -5.30
C ASP A 209 0.76 -1.49 -6.02
N ASP A 210 0.71 -1.51 -7.35
CA ASP A 210 0.52 -0.34 -8.21
C ASP A 210 1.62 0.73 -8.06
N VAL A 211 2.83 0.30 -7.66
CA VAL A 211 3.99 1.20 -7.54
C VAL A 211 4.30 1.93 -8.84
N VAL A 212 4.05 1.32 -9.99
CA VAL A 212 4.26 1.95 -11.31
C VAL A 212 3.32 3.14 -11.49
N LEU A 213 2.02 2.94 -11.18
CA LEU A 213 0.99 3.96 -11.32
C LEU A 213 1.19 5.10 -10.33
N LEU A 214 1.50 4.79 -9.08
CA LEU A 214 1.74 5.82 -8.07
C LEU A 214 3.06 6.55 -8.31
N ALA A 215 4.16 5.86 -8.64
CA ALA A 215 5.43 6.53 -8.95
C ALA A 215 5.34 7.44 -10.18
N VAL A 216 4.62 7.02 -11.24
CA VAL A 216 4.46 7.89 -12.41
C VAL A 216 3.53 9.06 -12.12
N ALA A 217 2.50 8.90 -11.28
CA ALA A 217 1.66 10.01 -10.85
C ALA A 217 2.47 11.13 -10.19
N GLU A 218 3.36 10.79 -9.25
CA GLU A 218 4.27 11.76 -8.60
C GLU A 218 5.21 12.42 -9.62
N LEU A 219 5.74 11.66 -10.58
CA LEU A 219 6.61 12.21 -11.63
C LEU A 219 5.85 13.18 -12.56
N HIS A 220 4.60 12.88 -12.92
CA HIS A 220 3.75 13.79 -13.69
C HIS A 220 3.41 15.05 -12.88
N GLN A 221 3.05 14.92 -11.60
CA GLN A 221 2.77 16.05 -10.71
C GLN A 221 3.99 16.96 -10.56
N SER A 222 5.16 16.39 -10.28
CA SER A 222 6.41 17.14 -10.13
C SER A 222 6.80 17.92 -11.39
N ALA A 223 6.36 17.47 -12.57
CA ALA A 223 6.58 18.12 -13.84
C ALA A 223 5.44 19.06 -14.27
N GLY A 224 4.45 19.32 -13.39
CA GLY A 224 3.31 20.20 -13.65
C GLY A 224 2.22 19.62 -14.55
N ASP A 225 2.31 18.33 -14.91
CA ASP A 225 1.33 17.64 -15.76
C ASP A 225 0.26 16.96 -14.92
N LEU A 226 -0.54 17.80 -14.27
CA LEU A 226 -1.57 17.38 -13.33
C LEU A 226 -2.63 16.44 -13.96
N PRO A 227 -3.10 16.65 -15.21
CA PRO A 227 -4.04 15.73 -15.84
C PRO A 227 -3.50 14.30 -15.97
N ALA A 228 -2.25 14.13 -16.40
CA ALA A 228 -1.66 12.80 -16.51
C ALA A 228 -1.37 12.16 -15.14
N ALA A 229 -1.03 12.97 -14.14
CA ALA A 229 -0.86 12.51 -12.77
C ALA A 229 -2.16 11.92 -12.22
N ILE A 230 -3.27 12.67 -12.36
CA ILE A 230 -4.62 12.23 -11.95
C ILE A 230 -5.01 10.95 -12.68
N TRP A 231 -4.88 10.94 -14.02
CA TRP A 231 -5.23 9.77 -14.82
C TRP A 231 -4.49 8.51 -14.35
N SER A 232 -3.20 8.63 -14.07
CA SER A 232 -2.36 7.51 -13.60
C SER A 232 -2.78 7.01 -12.22
N ALA A 233 -3.01 7.92 -11.27
CA ALA A 233 -3.41 7.56 -9.91
C ALA A 233 -4.80 6.90 -9.86
N GLU A 234 -5.75 7.35 -10.68
CA GLU A 234 -7.11 6.80 -10.77
C GLU A 234 -7.16 5.36 -11.30
N GLN A 235 -6.11 4.91 -12.03
CA GLN A 235 -6.01 3.50 -12.46
C GLN A 235 -5.57 2.56 -11.34
N ALA A 236 -5.02 3.08 -10.23
CA ALA A 236 -4.48 2.26 -9.16
C ALA A 236 -5.60 1.54 -8.39
N ARG A 237 -5.28 0.39 -7.79
CA ARG A 237 -6.28 -0.33 -6.99
C ARG A 237 -6.68 0.51 -5.77
N PRO A 238 -7.94 0.41 -5.31
CA PRO A 238 -8.42 1.14 -4.16
C PRO A 238 -7.66 0.75 -2.87
N THR A 239 -6.67 1.55 -2.51
CA THR A 239 -5.86 1.42 -1.31
C THR A 239 -5.74 2.77 -0.63
N THR A 240 -5.39 2.82 0.65
CA THR A 240 -5.23 4.10 1.37
C THR A 240 -4.12 4.97 0.78
N HIS A 241 -3.06 4.35 0.24
CA HIS A 241 -1.98 5.07 -0.45
C HIS A 241 -2.44 5.68 -1.77
N ALA A 242 -3.19 4.94 -2.57
CA ALA A 242 -3.80 5.47 -3.80
C ALA A 242 -4.79 6.60 -3.49
N ALA A 243 -5.64 6.42 -2.47
CA ALA A 243 -6.57 7.47 -2.03
C ALA A 243 -5.83 8.74 -1.57
N LEU A 244 -4.69 8.61 -0.90
CA LEU A 244 -3.86 9.76 -0.50
C LEU A 244 -3.31 10.50 -1.73
N SER A 245 -2.71 9.77 -2.68
CA SER A 245 -2.19 10.34 -3.92
C SER A 245 -3.30 11.05 -4.71
N ILE A 246 -4.46 10.39 -4.92
CA ILE A 246 -5.61 10.99 -5.62
C ILE A 246 -6.13 12.23 -4.89
N ALA A 247 -6.27 12.20 -3.56
CA ALA A 247 -6.75 13.34 -2.79
C ALA A 247 -5.80 14.54 -2.87
N ASP A 248 -4.49 14.32 -2.88
CA ASP A 248 -3.50 15.40 -3.01
C ASP A 248 -3.57 16.01 -4.41
N LEU A 249 -3.60 15.17 -5.46
CA LEU A 249 -3.75 15.61 -6.85
C LEU A 249 -5.07 16.36 -7.11
N TYR A 250 -6.19 15.89 -6.53
CA TYR A 250 -7.46 16.59 -6.59
C TYR A 250 -7.41 17.93 -5.84
N SER A 251 -6.71 17.99 -4.71
CA SER A 251 -6.48 19.24 -4.01
C SER A 251 -5.73 20.24 -4.89
N ASP A 252 -4.65 19.82 -5.55
CA ASP A 252 -3.86 20.67 -6.44
C ASP A 252 -4.67 21.12 -7.67
N ALA A 253 -5.60 20.28 -8.13
CA ALA A 253 -6.49 20.59 -9.26
C ALA A 253 -7.67 21.48 -8.88
N GLY A 254 -7.82 21.87 -7.61
CA GLY A 254 -8.99 22.61 -7.13
C GLY A 254 -10.28 21.78 -7.05
N ARG A 255 -10.20 20.45 -7.19
CA ARG A 255 -11.33 19.50 -7.12
C ARG A 255 -11.69 19.19 -5.66
N HIS A 256 -11.97 20.24 -4.88
CA HIS A 256 -12.15 20.15 -3.43
C HIS A 256 -13.37 19.32 -3.03
N GLN A 257 -14.45 19.37 -3.81
CA GLN A 257 -15.63 18.54 -3.58
C GLN A 257 -15.29 17.04 -3.68
N ASP A 258 -14.51 16.67 -4.69
CA ASP A 258 -14.09 15.28 -4.89
C ASP A 258 -13.15 14.80 -3.77
N VAL A 259 -12.29 15.68 -3.23
CA VAL A 259 -11.49 15.37 -2.02
C VAL A 259 -12.40 15.05 -0.84
N ILE A 260 -13.45 15.84 -0.62
CA ILE A 260 -14.40 15.64 0.49
C ILE A 260 -15.15 14.32 0.31
N GLU A 261 -15.63 14.02 -0.90
CA GLU A 261 -16.34 12.78 -1.19
C GLU A 261 -15.45 11.55 -1.02
N LEU A 262 -14.23 11.57 -1.57
CA LEU A 262 -13.23 10.51 -1.45
C LEU A 262 -12.88 10.21 0.02
N THR A 263 -12.98 11.23 0.88
CA THR A 263 -12.56 11.15 2.29
C THR A 263 -13.70 11.15 3.29
N ASN A 264 -14.96 11.05 2.86
CA ASN A 264 -16.13 11.22 3.72
C ASN A 264 -16.14 10.26 4.92
N ASP A 265 -15.89 8.97 4.67
CA ASP A 265 -15.92 7.92 5.71
C ASP A 265 -14.56 7.64 6.36
N VAL A 266 -13.55 8.48 6.08
CA VAL A 266 -12.22 8.33 6.65
C VAL A 266 -12.23 8.74 8.12
N THR A 267 -11.68 7.87 8.98
CA THR A 267 -11.49 8.12 10.41
C THR A 267 -10.00 8.09 10.73
N ASN A 268 -9.60 8.78 11.82
CA ASN A 268 -8.19 8.91 12.18
C ASN A 268 -7.62 7.62 12.83
N ALA A 269 -7.35 6.62 12.00
CA ALA A 269 -6.93 5.28 12.43
C ALA A 269 -5.41 5.07 12.35
N ASP A 270 -4.76 5.64 11.35
CA ASP A 270 -3.35 5.46 11.01
C ASP A 270 -2.75 6.74 10.41
N ASP A 271 -1.49 6.67 9.96
CA ASP A 271 -0.76 7.81 9.43
C ASP A 271 -1.38 8.32 8.12
N THR A 272 -1.73 7.43 7.19
CA THR A 272 -2.29 7.80 5.89
C THR A 272 -3.69 8.41 6.02
N THR A 273 -4.53 7.85 6.89
CA THR A 273 -5.87 8.40 7.17
C THR A 273 -5.82 9.75 7.88
N ALA A 274 -4.81 10.00 8.72
CA ALA A 274 -4.59 11.33 9.31
C ALA A 274 -4.27 12.40 8.25
N LEU A 275 -3.49 12.03 7.23
CA LEU A 275 -3.15 12.91 6.11
C LEU A 275 -4.34 13.18 5.21
N LEU A 276 -5.12 12.15 4.89
CA LEU A 276 -6.40 12.29 4.18
C LEU A 276 -7.34 13.25 4.90
N LEU A 277 -7.41 13.18 6.23
CA LEU A 277 -8.15 14.16 7.02
C LEU A 277 -7.55 15.57 6.90
N GLY A 278 -6.22 15.72 6.88
CA GLY A 278 -5.56 17.00 6.61
C GLY A 278 -6.02 17.61 5.28
N LEU A 279 -5.99 16.82 4.21
CA LEU A 279 -6.46 17.22 2.87
C LEU A 279 -7.96 17.54 2.86
N ARG A 280 -8.80 16.76 3.55
CA ARG A 280 -10.22 17.06 3.73
C ARG A 280 -10.44 18.39 4.45
N GLY A 281 -9.63 18.69 5.46
CA GLY A 281 -9.66 19.96 6.18
C GLY A 281 -9.32 21.14 5.26
N ARG A 282 -8.27 20.99 4.44
CA ARG A 282 -7.90 21.96 3.39
C ARG A 282 -9.06 22.15 2.40
N ALA A 283 -9.64 21.06 1.90
CA ALA A 283 -10.74 21.10 0.95
C ALA A 283 -11.97 21.83 1.50
N PHE A 284 -12.43 21.53 2.72
CA PHE A 284 -13.54 22.25 3.35
C PHE A 284 -13.28 23.75 3.46
N ALA A 285 -12.05 24.16 3.79
CA ALA A 285 -11.69 25.57 3.87
C ALA A 285 -11.77 26.26 2.50
N GLN A 286 -11.30 25.61 1.44
CA GLN A 286 -11.32 26.17 0.08
C GLN A 286 -12.74 26.40 -0.46
N ILE A 287 -13.72 25.60 -0.04
CA ILE A 287 -15.13 25.80 -0.38
C ILE A 287 -15.91 26.61 0.67
N GLY A 288 -15.21 27.26 1.61
CA GLY A 288 -15.79 28.22 2.57
C GLY A 288 -16.34 27.63 3.87
N PHE A 289 -16.29 26.32 4.08
CA PHE A 289 -16.75 25.67 5.32
C PHE A 289 -15.64 25.64 6.39
N ASN A 290 -15.27 26.83 6.86
CA ASN A 290 -14.15 27.04 7.79
C ASN A 290 -14.32 26.34 9.15
N ASP A 291 -15.55 26.17 9.62
CA ASP A 291 -15.84 25.49 10.90
C ASP A 291 -15.62 23.99 10.77
N ALA A 292 -16.09 23.40 9.66
CA ALA A 292 -15.85 22.01 9.32
C ALA A 292 -14.36 21.74 9.17
N ALA A 293 -13.63 22.59 8.45
CA ALA A 293 -12.18 22.50 8.30
C ALA A 293 -11.46 22.41 9.66
N ARG A 294 -11.84 23.27 10.63
CA ARG A 294 -11.25 23.29 11.97
C ARG A 294 -11.51 22.01 12.75
N GLU A 295 -12.73 21.48 12.73
CA GLU A 295 -13.03 20.21 13.39
C GLU A 295 -12.30 19.03 12.74
N VAL A 296 -12.16 19.04 11.40
CA VAL A 296 -11.39 18.01 10.70
C VAL A 296 -9.90 18.07 11.06
N PHE A 297 -9.28 19.26 11.11
CA PHE A 297 -7.87 19.38 11.54
C PHE A 297 -7.66 18.98 13.00
N LYS A 298 -8.62 19.29 13.87
CA LYS A 298 -8.61 18.85 15.28
C LYS A 298 -8.66 17.34 15.37
N GLU A 299 -9.51 16.68 14.58
CA GLU A 299 -9.55 15.23 14.52
C GLU A 299 -8.25 14.66 13.95
N ALA A 300 -7.73 15.18 12.83
CA ALA A 300 -6.48 14.74 12.20
C ALA A 300 -5.28 14.77 13.17
N LEU A 301 -5.21 15.80 14.03
CA LEU A 301 -4.14 16.01 15.03
C LEU A 301 -4.46 15.44 16.42
N ARG A 302 -5.57 14.70 16.59
CA ARG A 302 -6.00 14.18 17.91
C ARG A 302 -4.99 13.23 18.55
N VAL A 303 -4.35 12.37 17.75
CA VAL A 303 -3.38 11.37 18.24
C VAL A 303 -1.99 12.00 18.35
N ARG A 304 -1.61 12.39 19.57
CA ARG A 304 -0.34 13.08 19.84
C ARG A 304 0.91 12.20 19.69
N SER A 305 0.76 10.89 19.85
CA SER A 305 1.85 9.91 19.69
C SER A 305 2.17 9.58 18.24
N ARG A 306 1.45 10.17 17.28
CA ARG A 306 1.70 9.97 15.85
C ARG A 306 3.08 10.53 15.48
N SER A 307 3.68 9.91 14.45
CA SER A 307 4.97 10.30 13.91
C SER A 307 5.02 11.82 13.64
N ALA A 308 6.18 12.42 13.92
CA ALA A 308 6.37 13.86 13.81
C ALA A 308 6.10 14.34 12.38
N ALA A 309 6.64 13.65 11.37
CA ALA A 309 6.42 13.98 9.96
C ALA A 309 4.94 14.10 9.59
N ILE A 310 4.09 13.16 10.03
CA ILE A 310 2.66 13.19 9.72
C ILE A 310 1.96 14.35 10.43
N ARG A 311 2.30 14.59 11.71
CA ARG A 311 1.78 15.75 12.44
C ARG A 311 2.22 17.06 11.79
N HIS A 312 3.48 17.17 11.39
CA HIS A 312 4.06 18.35 10.76
C HIS A 312 3.40 18.65 9.43
N ARG A 313 3.15 17.63 8.60
CA ARG A 313 2.42 17.83 7.36
C ARG A 313 1.06 18.46 7.63
N VAL A 314 0.25 17.85 8.48
CA VAL A 314 -1.11 18.34 8.82
C VAL A 314 -1.08 19.71 9.52
N LEU A 315 -0.04 20.00 10.30
CA LEU A 315 0.14 21.33 10.91
C LEU A 315 0.40 22.40 9.84
N LEU A 316 1.20 22.10 8.82
CA LEU A 316 1.45 23.02 7.71
C LEU A 316 0.19 23.17 6.84
N GLU A 317 -0.59 22.10 6.65
CA GLU A 317 -1.92 22.20 6.02
C GLU A 317 -2.83 23.20 6.74
N ARG A 318 -2.93 23.03 8.06
CA ARG A 318 -3.73 23.93 8.88
C ARG A 318 -3.17 25.35 8.86
N ALA A 319 -1.85 25.52 8.88
CA ALA A 319 -1.22 26.82 8.85
C ALA A 319 -1.56 27.57 7.56
N GLN A 320 -1.52 26.89 6.41
CA GLN A 320 -1.89 27.49 5.12
C GLN A 320 -3.35 27.94 5.12
N VAL A 321 -4.26 27.11 5.64
CA VAL A 321 -5.67 27.48 5.79
C VAL A 321 -5.86 28.66 6.76
N ASP A 322 -5.14 28.68 7.88
CA ASP A 322 -5.21 29.78 8.84
C ASP A 322 -4.69 31.09 8.20
N LEU A 323 -3.67 31.05 7.35
CA LEU A 323 -3.15 32.21 6.63
C LEU A 323 -4.17 32.77 5.62
N THR A 324 -4.81 31.92 4.81
CA THR A 324 -5.84 32.36 3.85
C THR A 324 -7.06 32.97 4.54
N GLN A 325 -7.34 32.56 5.79
CA GLN A 325 -8.40 33.12 6.63
C GLN A 325 -7.95 34.33 7.47
N ASN A 326 -6.76 34.90 7.21
CA ASN A 326 -6.17 36.01 7.96
C ASN A 326 -5.99 35.74 9.48
N ARG A 327 -5.86 34.46 9.89
CA ARG A 327 -5.63 34.02 11.28
C ARG A 327 -4.13 33.84 11.56
N LYS A 328 -3.34 34.89 11.31
CA LYS A 328 -1.86 34.85 11.42
C LYS A 328 -1.33 34.27 12.75
N ALA A 329 -1.98 34.56 13.88
CA ALA A 329 -1.56 34.01 15.18
C ALA A 329 -1.76 32.48 15.29
N ALA A 330 -2.83 31.94 14.70
CA ALA A 330 -3.09 30.49 14.67
C ALA A 330 -2.14 29.77 13.71
N ALA A 331 -1.89 30.38 12.54
CA ALA A 331 -0.88 29.92 11.59
C ALA A 331 0.51 29.86 12.24
N ARG A 332 0.93 30.95 12.90
CA ARG A 332 2.21 31.05 13.63
C ARG A 332 2.38 29.92 14.62
N LYS A 333 1.35 29.64 15.43
CA LYS A 333 1.37 28.55 16.40
C LYS A 333 1.55 27.17 15.76
N SER A 334 1.01 26.95 14.57
CA SER A 334 1.18 25.70 13.84
C SER A 334 2.59 25.59 13.25
N ILE A 335 3.09 26.66 12.66
CA ILE A 335 4.43 26.75 12.04
C ILE A 335 5.53 26.62 13.10
N GLU A 336 5.44 27.35 14.21
CA GLU A 336 6.44 27.30 15.29
C GLU A 336 6.53 25.91 15.95
N LYS A 337 5.44 25.14 15.98
CA LYS A 337 5.47 23.75 16.44
C LYS A 337 6.27 22.85 15.52
N VAL A 338 6.17 23.06 14.20
CA VAL A 338 6.99 22.33 13.23
C VAL A 338 8.44 22.77 13.37
N LEU A 339 8.70 24.08 13.38
CA LEU A 339 10.04 24.65 13.57
C LEU A 339 10.75 24.14 14.84
N ALA A 340 10.02 24.01 15.95
CA ALA A 340 10.59 23.54 17.22
C ALA A 340 10.99 22.06 17.20
N GLU A 341 10.35 21.24 16.36
CA GLU A 341 10.61 19.79 16.27
C GLU A 341 11.53 19.43 15.09
N ASP A 342 11.38 20.11 13.96
CA ASP A 342 12.16 19.91 12.72
C ASP A 342 12.26 21.22 11.91
N PRO A 343 13.34 22.01 12.09
CA PRO A 343 13.60 23.22 11.31
C PRO A 343 13.83 23.00 9.82
N SER A 344 14.08 21.75 9.40
CA SER A 344 14.37 21.38 8.00
C SER A 344 13.17 20.77 7.28
N TYR A 345 11.99 20.76 7.91
CA TYR A 345 10.82 20.09 7.38
C TYR A 345 10.37 20.69 6.02
N PRO A 346 10.10 19.86 4.99
CA PRO A 346 9.67 20.35 3.68
C PRO A 346 8.40 21.22 3.71
N GLY A 347 8.49 22.42 3.15
CA GLY A 347 7.40 23.42 3.13
C GLY A 347 7.42 24.40 4.30
N LEU A 348 8.32 24.25 5.28
CA LEU A 348 8.39 25.14 6.44
C LEU A 348 8.91 26.54 6.06
N SER A 349 9.90 26.62 5.19
CA SER A 349 10.48 27.87 4.69
C SER A 349 9.44 28.75 4.00
N GLU A 350 8.62 28.15 3.15
CA GLU A 350 7.55 28.80 2.41
C GLU A 350 6.48 29.30 3.39
N ALA A 351 6.11 28.48 4.37
CA ALA A 351 5.14 28.85 5.40
C ALA A 351 5.61 30.01 6.30
N LEU A 352 6.91 30.03 6.67
CA LEU A 352 7.52 31.14 7.42
C LEU A 352 7.52 32.42 6.59
N THR A 353 7.83 32.32 5.29
CA THR A 353 7.82 33.46 4.37
C THR A 353 6.42 34.05 4.23
N ALA A 354 5.40 33.19 4.09
CA ALA A 354 3.99 33.62 3.98
C ALA A 354 3.42 34.23 5.27
N LEU A 355 4.11 34.08 6.39
CA LEU A 355 3.67 34.60 7.69
C LEU A 355 4.05 36.07 7.91
N ASN A 356 5.17 36.49 7.31
CA ASN A 356 5.65 37.87 7.29
C ASN A 356 4.78 38.68 6.33
#